data_AF-G9WMD8-F1
#
_entry.id   AF-G9WMD8-F1
#
_cell.length_a   1.000
_cell.length_b   1.000
_cell.length_c   1.000
_cell.angle_alpha   90.00
_cell.angle_beta   90.00
_cell.angle_gamma   90.00
#
_symmetry.space_group_name_H-M   'P 1'
#
loop_
_entity.id
_entity.type
_entity.pdbx_description
1 polymer ?
#
loop_
_entity_poly.entity_id
_entity_poly.type
_entity_poly.pdbx_seq_one_letter_code
_entity_poly.pdbx_strand_id
1 'polypeptide(L)'
;MEKLHLPAGYDTVLEEFAKKNNVAFETAFYNLMDFIQLKDYSFHSVKVLVENPDSYLEEGTEIEESEILLAYMESFGENTVGAKVYGYYKRENAFLALEIEYDNPLSCWEILSMFQRKIPSMEVKNGELYLFYVHNLQETDTSPDGFPHIRELSEVEEKYTKAGYFESIYLEEEEEWED
;
A
#
# COMPACT_ATOMS: atom_id res chain seq x y z
N MET A 1 18.90 -18.06 -13.40
CA MET A 1 17.72 -18.17 -12.52
C MET A 1 17.22 -19.59 -12.59
N GLU A 2 17.10 -20.27 -11.45
CA GLU A 2 16.35 -21.54 -11.39
C GLU A 2 14.90 -21.26 -11.75
N LYS A 3 14.28 -22.13 -12.55
CA LYS A 3 12.86 -22.00 -12.87
C LYS A 3 12.07 -22.29 -11.61
N LEU A 4 11.17 -21.37 -11.26
CA LEU A 4 10.18 -21.58 -10.21
C LEU A 4 9.45 -22.90 -10.47
N HIS A 5 9.53 -23.86 -9.54
CA HIS A 5 8.88 -25.16 -9.68
C HIS A 5 7.66 -25.24 -8.76
N LEU A 6 6.47 -24.92 -9.29
CA LEU A 6 5.22 -25.01 -8.55
C LEU A 6 4.59 -26.41 -8.69
N PRO A 7 3.80 -26.85 -7.69
CA PRO A 7 2.99 -28.06 -7.83
C PRO A 7 2.03 -27.96 -9.02
N ALA A 8 1.74 -29.09 -9.67
CA ALA A 8 0.94 -29.12 -10.89
C ALA A 8 -0.43 -28.44 -10.71
N GLY A 9 -0.78 -27.53 -11.62
CA GLY A 9 -2.03 -26.76 -11.63
C GLY A 9 -1.97 -25.41 -10.91
N TYR A 10 -0.98 -25.18 -10.05
CA TYR A 10 -0.78 -23.86 -9.42
C TYR A 10 -0.25 -22.82 -10.40
N ASP A 11 0.50 -23.23 -11.42
CA ASP A 11 0.99 -22.34 -12.49
C ASP A 11 -0.18 -21.61 -13.18
N THR A 12 -1.25 -22.33 -13.53
CA THR A 12 -2.41 -21.74 -14.22
C THR A 12 -3.16 -20.76 -13.33
N VAL A 13 -3.38 -21.10 -12.05
CA VAL A 13 -4.03 -20.21 -11.08
C VAL A 13 -3.21 -18.94 -10.87
N LEU A 14 -1.89 -19.09 -10.78
CA LEU A 14 -0.98 -17.96 -10.61
C LEU A 14 -0.91 -17.09 -11.86
N GLU A 15 -0.89 -17.67 -13.06
CA GLU A 15 -0.96 -16.93 -14.32
C GLU A 15 -2.27 -16.14 -14.45
N GLU A 16 -3.41 -16.74 -14.08
CA GLU A 16 -4.70 -16.05 -14.09
C GLU A 16 -4.73 -14.91 -13.07
N PHE A 17 -4.21 -15.14 -11.87
CA PHE A 17 -4.06 -14.09 -10.86
C PHE A 17 -3.15 -12.95 -11.35
N ALA A 18 -2.00 -13.29 -11.94
CA ALA A 18 -1.03 -12.33 -12.44
C ALA A 18 -1.64 -11.45 -13.54
N LYS A 19 -2.34 -12.07 -14.50
CA LYS A 19 -3.06 -11.35 -15.57
C LYS A 19 -4.16 -10.46 -15.02
N LYS A 20 -4.98 -10.97 -14.09
CA LYS A 20 -6.09 -10.20 -13.49
C LYS A 20 -5.60 -8.96 -12.74
N ASN A 21 -4.43 -9.05 -12.10
CA ASN A 21 -3.87 -7.98 -11.27
C ASN A 21 -2.81 -7.13 -12.01
N ASN A 22 -2.59 -7.38 -13.30
CA ASN A 22 -1.55 -6.74 -14.10
C ASN A 22 -0.18 -6.74 -13.39
N VAL A 23 0.33 -7.93 -13.06
CA VAL A 23 1.65 -8.14 -12.46
C VAL A 23 2.40 -9.25 -13.20
N ALA A 24 3.73 -9.20 -13.17
CA ALA A 24 4.60 -10.27 -13.65
C ALA A 24 4.37 -11.55 -12.83
N PHE A 25 4.53 -12.72 -13.47
CA PHE A 25 4.26 -14.02 -12.85
C PHE A 25 5.10 -14.26 -11.59
N GLU A 26 6.40 -13.96 -11.67
CA GLU A 26 7.33 -14.10 -10.55
C GLU A 26 6.97 -13.15 -9.41
N THR A 27 6.58 -11.91 -9.72
CA THR A 27 6.13 -10.93 -8.72
C THR A 27 4.86 -11.44 -8.03
N ALA A 28 3.88 -11.94 -8.78
CA ALA A 28 2.67 -12.53 -8.21
C ALA A 28 2.98 -13.68 -7.25
N PHE A 29 3.97 -14.53 -7.59
CA PHE A 29 4.37 -15.62 -6.71
C PHE A 29 4.94 -15.10 -5.39
N TYR A 30 5.90 -14.17 -5.44
CA TYR A 30 6.52 -13.62 -4.23
C TYR A 30 5.48 -12.92 -3.35
N ASN A 31 4.60 -12.10 -3.95
CA ASN A 31 3.54 -11.42 -3.21
C ASN A 31 2.65 -12.39 -2.42
N LEU A 32 2.28 -13.53 -3.02
CA LEU A 32 1.48 -14.55 -2.33
C LEU A 32 2.27 -15.27 -1.22
N MET A 33 3.55 -15.54 -1.44
CA MET A 33 4.40 -16.18 -0.43
C MET A 33 4.61 -15.26 0.77
N ASP A 34 4.93 -14.00 0.52
CA ASP A 34 5.11 -12.97 1.56
C ASP A 34 3.81 -12.76 2.32
N PHE A 35 2.68 -12.74 1.62
CA PHE A 35 1.36 -12.64 2.25
C PHE A 35 1.10 -13.77 3.24
N ILE A 36 1.32 -15.02 2.81
CA ILE A 36 1.10 -16.19 3.67
C ILE A 36 1.97 -16.12 4.93
N GLN A 37 3.19 -15.60 4.80
CA GLN A 37 4.12 -15.45 5.92
C GLN A 37 3.71 -14.31 6.87
N LEU A 38 3.24 -13.18 6.33
CA LEU A 38 3.04 -11.94 7.07
C LEU A 38 1.60 -11.72 7.55
N LYS A 39 0.59 -12.44 7.01
CA LYS A 39 -0.84 -12.15 7.22
C LYS A 39 -1.26 -11.94 8.68
N ASP A 40 -0.65 -12.65 9.63
CA ASP A 40 -0.99 -12.60 11.06
C ASP A 40 -0.06 -11.67 11.88
N TYR A 41 0.95 -11.05 11.26
CA TYR A 41 1.82 -10.07 11.91
C TYR A 41 1.14 -8.71 11.94
N SER A 42 1.32 -7.98 13.04
CA SER A 42 0.70 -6.67 13.24
C SER A 42 1.71 -5.52 13.18
N PHE A 43 1.28 -4.40 12.60
CA PHE A 43 2.12 -3.24 12.32
C PHE A 43 1.42 -1.95 12.73
N HIS A 44 2.17 -1.00 13.30
CA HIS A 44 1.70 0.36 13.56
C HIS A 44 2.00 1.29 12.38
N SER A 45 3.10 1.04 11.66
CA SER A 45 3.52 1.88 10.54
C SER A 45 3.56 1.08 9.25
N VAL A 46 2.92 1.65 8.23
CA VAL A 46 2.86 1.10 6.89
C VAL A 46 3.35 2.15 5.90
N LYS A 47 4.25 1.75 5.01
CA LYS A 47 4.81 2.57 3.93
C LYS A 47 4.33 1.99 2.62
N VAL A 48 3.61 2.77 1.82
CA VAL A 48 3.01 2.31 0.57
C VAL A 48 3.63 3.04 -0.60
N LEU A 49 4.08 2.32 -1.61
CA LEU A 49 4.54 2.88 -2.88
C LEU A 49 3.77 2.27 -4.03
N VAL A 50 3.30 3.12 -4.93
CA VAL A 50 2.38 2.75 -6.00
C VAL A 50 2.92 3.30 -7.29
N GLU A 51 3.26 2.43 -8.24
CA GLU A 51 3.61 2.86 -9.58
C GLU A 51 2.35 3.20 -10.37
N ASN A 52 2.44 4.17 -11.29
CA ASN A 52 1.36 4.55 -12.20
C ASN A 52 0.00 4.73 -11.48
N PRO A 53 -0.09 5.57 -10.43
CA PRO A 53 -1.29 5.70 -9.58
C PRO A 53 -2.55 6.08 -10.38
N ASP A 54 -2.40 6.83 -11.48
CA ASP A 54 -3.50 7.20 -12.39
C ASP A 54 -4.24 5.96 -12.94
N SER A 55 -3.56 4.82 -13.08
CA SER A 55 -4.18 3.56 -13.53
C SER A 55 -5.13 2.91 -12.51
N TYR A 56 -5.09 3.38 -11.26
CA TYR A 56 -5.94 2.89 -10.19
C TYR A 56 -7.19 3.76 -9.99
N LEU A 57 -7.25 4.96 -10.57
CA LEU A 57 -8.37 5.88 -10.44
C LEU A 57 -9.21 5.89 -11.73
N GLU A 58 -10.54 5.98 -11.59
CA GLU A 58 -11.41 6.24 -12.73
C GLU A 58 -11.08 7.64 -13.29
N GLU A 59 -10.81 7.72 -14.59
CA GLU A 59 -10.39 8.96 -15.26
C GLU A 59 -9.14 9.62 -14.61
N GLY A 60 -8.23 8.84 -14.00
CA GLY A 60 -7.09 9.36 -13.24
C GLY A 60 -6.18 10.34 -14.00
N THR A 61 -6.06 10.20 -15.32
CA THR A 61 -5.29 11.13 -16.17
C THR A 61 -5.95 12.49 -16.37
N GLU A 62 -7.26 12.59 -16.11
CA GLU A 62 -8.07 13.81 -16.25
C GLU A 62 -8.17 14.59 -14.93
N ILE A 63 -7.83 13.97 -13.79
CA ILE A 63 -7.79 14.62 -12.48
C ILE A 63 -6.60 15.61 -12.43
N GLU A 64 -6.82 16.79 -11.85
CA GLU A 64 -5.77 17.77 -11.65
C GLU A 64 -4.67 17.24 -10.69
N GLU A 65 -3.40 17.58 -10.95
CA GLU A 65 -2.26 17.05 -10.16
C GLU A 65 -2.40 17.34 -8.66
N SER A 66 -2.95 18.50 -8.30
CA SER A 66 -3.21 18.90 -6.91
C SER A 66 -4.33 18.10 -6.22
N GLU A 67 -5.17 17.40 -6.98
CA GLU A 67 -6.33 16.67 -6.48
C GLU A 67 -6.13 15.14 -6.51
N ILE A 68 -5.21 14.63 -7.34
CA ILE A 68 -4.95 13.19 -7.46
C ILE A 68 -4.62 12.52 -6.13
N LEU A 69 -3.76 13.14 -5.32
CA LEU A 69 -3.37 12.55 -4.05
C LEU A 69 -4.58 12.34 -3.13
N LEU A 70 -5.50 13.31 -3.11
CA LEU A 70 -6.74 13.20 -2.36
C LEU A 70 -7.63 12.10 -2.94
N ALA A 71 -7.87 12.10 -4.25
CA ALA A 71 -8.70 11.09 -4.90
C ALA A 71 -8.15 9.67 -4.67
N TYR A 72 -6.82 9.53 -4.61
CA TYR A 72 -6.16 8.28 -4.26
C TYR A 72 -6.36 7.92 -2.79
N MET A 73 -6.16 8.85 -1.86
CA MET A 73 -6.41 8.63 -0.44
C MET A 73 -7.88 8.24 -0.18
N GLU A 74 -8.83 8.86 -0.88
CA GLU A 74 -10.25 8.50 -0.85
C GLU A 74 -10.47 7.09 -1.41
N SER A 75 -9.84 6.75 -2.54
CA SER A 75 -9.98 5.45 -3.17
C SER A 75 -9.30 4.30 -2.41
N PHE A 76 -8.18 4.55 -1.74
CA PHE A 76 -7.38 3.54 -1.04
C PHE A 76 -7.62 3.50 0.47
N GLY A 77 -8.30 4.48 1.08
CA GLY A 77 -8.21 4.60 2.52
C GLY A 77 -9.06 5.66 3.23
N GLU A 78 -10.31 5.90 2.82
CA GLU A 78 -11.28 6.51 3.76
C GLU A 78 -11.80 5.53 4.82
N ASN A 79 -11.44 4.24 4.74
CA ASN A 79 -11.93 3.21 5.66
C ASN A 79 -10.93 2.79 6.76
N THR A 80 -9.72 3.35 6.77
CA THR A 80 -8.67 3.07 7.77
C THR A 80 -8.77 4.05 8.94
N VAL A 81 -9.69 3.71 9.81
CA VAL A 81 -10.07 4.39 11.03
C VAL A 81 -8.91 4.44 12.04
N GLY A 82 -8.67 5.58 12.70
CA GLY A 82 -7.57 5.73 13.67
C GLY A 82 -6.18 5.71 13.00
N ALA A 83 -6.11 6.22 11.76
CA ALA A 83 -4.89 6.29 10.98
C ALA A 83 -4.53 7.74 10.65
N LYS A 84 -3.26 8.07 10.82
CA LYS A 84 -2.63 9.28 10.33
C LYS A 84 -1.91 8.97 9.03
N VAL A 85 -2.34 9.62 7.95
CA VAL A 85 -1.82 9.37 6.60
C VAL A 85 -1.08 10.61 6.11
N TYR A 86 0.13 10.40 5.63
CA TYR A 86 0.92 11.36 4.89
C TYR A 86 1.07 10.83 3.47
N GLY A 87 0.71 11.63 2.49
CA GLY A 87 0.82 11.27 1.09
C GLY A 87 1.73 12.24 0.34
N TYR A 88 2.39 11.72 -0.69
CA TYR A 88 3.17 12.49 -1.65
C TYR A 88 2.91 11.95 -3.05
N TYR A 89 2.58 12.85 -3.97
CA TYR A 89 2.42 12.50 -5.36
C TYR A 89 2.83 13.66 -6.26
N LYS A 90 3.64 13.36 -7.27
CA LYS A 90 3.97 14.28 -8.35
C LYS A 90 3.96 13.49 -9.65
N ARG A 91 3.23 13.95 -10.67
CA ARG A 91 3.01 13.16 -11.89
C ARG A 91 4.31 12.85 -12.63
N GLU A 92 5.26 13.79 -12.61
CA GLU A 92 6.62 13.60 -13.16
C GLU A 92 7.37 12.41 -12.56
N ASN A 93 7.07 12.05 -11.31
CA ASN A 93 7.71 10.95 -10.61
C ASN A 93 7.07 9.59 -10.96
N ALA A 94 5.87 9.59 -11.56
CA ALA A 94 5.09 8.40 -11.91
C ALA A 94 4.84 7.40 -10.75
N PHE A 95 5.07 7.83 -9.51
CA PHE A 95 4.77 7.07 -8.31
C PHE A 95 4.02 7.93 -7.29
N LEU A 96 3.23 7.25 -6.45
CA LEU A 96 2.61 7.80 -5.26
C LEU A 96 3.20 7.08 -4.04
N ALA A 97 3.49 7.84 -3.00
CA ALA A 97 3.97 7.32 -1.72
C ALA A 97 3.01 7.70 -0.60
N LEU A 98 2.75 6.77 0.31
CA LEU A 98 1.99 6.99 1.54
C LEU A 98 2.80 6.51 2.75
N GLU A 99 2.77 7.29 3.82
CA GLU A 99 3.16 6.85 5.16
C GLU A 99 1.92 6.87 6.06
N ILE A 100 1.60 5.71 6.60
CA ILE A 100 0.41 5.50 7.42
C ILE A 100 0.85 5.07 8.80
N GLU A 101 0.34 5.76 9.82
CA GLU A 101 0.53 5.40 11.22
C GLU A 101 -0.85 5.12 11.82
N TYR A 102 -1.01 3.93 12.41
CA TYR A 102 -2.21 3.53 13.13
C TYR A 102 -2.02 3.73 14.63
N ASP A 103 -3.07 4.18 15.31
CA ASP A 103 -3.08 4.32 16.77
C ASP A 103 -2.90 2.97 17.47
N ASN A 104 -3.52 1.93 16.91
CA ASN A 104 -3.40 0.54 17.34
C ASN A 104 -2.82 -0.33 16.22
N PRO A 105 -1.99 -1.34 16.54
CA PRO A 105 -1.39 -2.18 15.53
C PRO A 105 -2.45 -3.05 14.83
N LEU A 106 -2.45 -3.05 13.50
CA LEU A 106 -3.35 -3.86 12.69
C LEU A 106 -2.57 -5.01 12.04
N SER A 107 -3.21 -6.18 11.90
CA SER A 107 -2.62 -7.29 11.17
C SER A 107 -2.42 -6.94 9.69
N CYS A 108 -1.42 -7.57 9.05
CA CYS A 108 -1.20 -7.42 7.61
C CYS A 108 -2.46 -7.76 6.80
N TRP A 109 -3.21 -8.78 7.21
CA TRP A 109 -4.50 -9.12 6.61
C TRP A 109 -5.49 -7.94 6.68
N GLU A 110 -5.70 -7.35 7.86
CA GLU A 110 -6.59 -6.20 8.05
C GLU A 110 -6.13 -5.03 7.17
N ILE A 111 -4.83 -4.69 7.22
CA ILE A 111 -4.22 -3.63 6.40
C ILE A 111 -4.54 -3.84 4.91
N LEU A 112 -4.25 -5.02 4.36
CA LEU A 112 -4.47 -5.30 2.94
C LEU A 112 -5.96 -5.32 2.55
N SER A 113 -6.84 -5.78 3.46
CA SER A 113 -8.28 -5.78 3.23
C SER A 113 -8.86 -4.39 3.05
N MET A 114 -8.28 -3.38 3.71
CA MET A 114 -8.75 -2.00 3.63
C MET A 114 -8.37 -1.33 2.31
N PHE A 115 -7.22 -1.70 1.73
CA PHE A 115 -6.81 -1.18 0.42
C PHE A 115 -7.63 -1.73 -0.75
N GLN A 116 -8.36 -2.85 -0.59
CA GLN A 116 -9.25 -3.47 -1.59
C GLN A 116 -8.65 -3.66 -3.00
N ARG A 117 -7.33 -3.83 -3.10
CA ARG A 117 -6.60 -3.92 -4.39
C ARG A 117 -5.82 -5.23 -4.46
N LYS A 118 -4.98 -5.38 -5.49
CA LYS A 118 -4.09 -6.55 -5.63
C LYS A 118 -3.22 -6.73 -4.39
N ILE A 119 -2.79 -7.96 -4.12
CA ILE A 119 -1.80 -8.24 -3.07
C ILE A 119 -0.47 -7.59 -3.52
N PRO A 120 0.05 -6.59 -2.79
CA PRO A 120 1.29 -5.93 -3.14
C PRO A 120 2.50 -6.80 -2.79
N SER A 121 3.66 -6.42 -3.31
CA SER A 121 4.92 -6.98 -2.81
C SER A 121 5.19 -6.42 -1.42
N MET A 122 5.74 -7.23 -0.53
CA MET A 122 5.85 -6.87 0.89
C MET A 122 7.27 -7.03 1.41
N GLU A 123 7.71 -6.07 2.22
CA GLU A 123 8.97 -6.16 2.94
C GLU A 123 8.80 -5.60 4.35
N VAL A 124 9.51 -6.17 5.32
CA VAL A 124 9.50 -5.68 6.71
C VAL A 124 10.89 -5.17 7.04
N LYS A 125 10.98 -3.91 7.47
CA LYS A 125 12.23 -3.31 7.93
C LYS A 125 11.98 -2.41 9.12
N ASN A 126 12.83 -2.51 10.13
CA ASN A 126 12.73 -1.72 11.37
C ASN A 126 11.34 -1.77 12.05
N GLY A 127 10.60 -2.88 11.88
CA GLY A 127 9.25 -3.03 12.43
C GLY A 127 8.15 -2.34 11.63
N GLU A 128 8.47 -1.75 10.48
CA GLU A 128 7.52 -1.14 9.55
C GLU A 128 7.22 -2.11 8.39
N LEU A 129 5.99 -2.08 7.90
CA LEU A 129 5.56 -2.85 6.73
C LEU A 129 5.63 -1.97 5.48
N TYR A 130 6.39 -2.41 4.49
CA TYR A 130 6.49 -1.77 3.18
C TYR A 130 5.62 -2.53 2.18
N LEU A 131 4.75 -1.81 1.48
CA LEU A 131 3.83 -2.33 0.46
C LEU A 131 4.15 -1.70 -0.90
N PHE A 132 4.61 -2.52 -1.84
CA PHE A 132 4.96 -2.09 -3.20
C PHE A 132 3.92 -2.57 -4.21
N TYR A 133 3.05 -1.66 -4.64
CA TYR A 133 2.06 -1.88 -5.70
C TYR A 133 2.69 -1.67 -7.07
N VAL A 134 3.52 -2.63 -7.49
CA VAL A 134 4.28 -2.59 -8.74
C VAL A 134 3.88 -3.72 -9.69
N HIS A 135 4.18 -3.59 -10.98
CA HIS A 135 3.96 -4.59 -12.01
C HIS A 135 5.03 -5.68 -11.91
N ASN A 136 6.30 -5.29 -11.83
CA ASN A 136 7.43 -6.20 -11.83
C ASN A 136 8.52 -5.77 -10.84
N LEU A 137 8.60 -6.45 -9.70
CA LEU A 137 9.60 -6.17 -8.65
C LEU A 137 11.05 -6.30 -9.15
N GLN A 138 11.30 -7.11 -10.19
CA GLN A 138 12.66 -7.34 -10.70
C GLN A 138 13.16 -6.19 -11.59
N GLU A 139 12.26 -5.37 -12.11
CA GLU A 139 12.57 -4.25 -13.00
C GLU A 139 12.38 -2.89 -12.32
N THR A 140 11.70 -2.85 -11.17
CA THR A 140 11.51 -1.64 -10.38
C THR A 140 12.50 -1.62 -9.22
N ASP A 141 13.21 -0.51 -9.04
CA ASP A 141 14.10 -0.28 -7.88
C ASP A 141 13.29 0.05 -6.62
N THR A 142 12.48 -0.91 -6.19
CA THR A 142 11.68 -0.80 -4.96
C THR A 142 12.35 -1.55 -3.84
N SER A 143 12.76 -0.81 -2.82
CA SER A 143 13.21 -1.33 -1.53
C SER A 143 12.90 -0.31 -0.44
N PRO A 144 12.87 -0.72 0.84
CA PRO A 144 12.75 0.20 1.96
C PRO A 144 13.82 1.31 1.97
N ASP A 145 15.05 1.03 1.50
CA ASP A 145 16.12 2.04 1.40
C ASP A 145 15.87 3.06 0.30
N GLY A 146 15.14 2.68 -0.76
CA GLY A 146 14.74 3.56 -1.86
C GLY A 146 13.40 4.26 -1.65
N PHE A 147 12.73 4.05 -0.50
CA PHE A 147 11.43 4.62 -0.24
C PHE A 147 11.53 6.15 -0.05
N PRO A 148 10.68 6.95 -0.72
CA PRO A 148 10.67 8.40 -0.51
C PRO A 148 10.03 8.73 0.85
N HIS A 149 10.86 8.99 1.85
CA HIS A 149 10.40 9.37 3.19
C HIS A 149 9.75 10.76 3.17
N ILE A 150 8.43 10.78 3.19
CA ILE A 150 7.60 11.97 2.93
C ILE A 150 7.88 13.08 3.94
N ARG A 151 8.16 12.71 5.20
CA ARG A 151 8.45 13.65 6.29
C ARG A 151 9.79 14.37 6.15
N GLU A 152 10.65 13.94 5.23
CA GLU A 152 11.99 14.49 5.02
C GLU A 152 12.09 15.32 3.73
N LEU A 153 10.95 15.55 3.04
CA LEU A 153 10.90 16.27 1.78
C LEU A 153 11.16 17.78 1.94
N SER A 154 11.58 18.42 0.86
CA SER A 154 11.86 19.87 0.82
C SER A 154 10.59 20.73 0.72
N GLU A 155 10.67 22.03 1.05
CA GLU A 155 9.54 22.99 0.93
C GLU A 155 8.89 23.02 -0.47
N VAL A 156 9.66 22.77 -1.54
CA VAL A 156 9.15 22.75 -2.91
C VAL A 156 8.30 21.50 -3.18
N GLU A 157 8.62 20.39 -2.52
CA GLU A 157 7.93 19.11 -2.61
C GLU A 157 6.71 19.05 -1.68
N GLU A 158 6.74 19.77 -0.56
CA GLU A 158 5.62 19.85 0.40
C GLU A 158 4.29 20.29 -0.24
N LYS A 159 4.31 21.13 -1.28
CA LYS A 159 3.08 21.57 -1.97
C LYS A 159 2.31 20.42 -2.66
N TYR A 160 2.97 19.28 -2.85
CA TYR A 160 2.42 18.05 -3.44
C TYR A 160 2.09 16.99 -2.38
N THR A 161 2.23 17.34 -1.10
CA THR A 161 1.91 16.46 0.01
C THR A 161 0.52 16.73 0.55
N LYS A 162 -0.11 15.69 1.10
CA LYS A 162 -1.36 15.82 1.85
C LYS A 162 -1.26 14.98 3.11
N ALA A 163 -1.51 15.62 4.25
CA ALA A 163 -1.62 14.94 5.53
C ALA A 163 -3.08 14.94 6.01
N GLY A 164 -3.52 13.84 6.61
CA GLY A 164 -4.87 13.70 7.16
C GLY A 164 -4.88 12.77 8.37
N TYR A 165 -5.86 12.97 9.24
CA TYR A 165 -6.20 12.06 10.33
C TYR A 165 -7.66 11.66 10.18
N PHE A 166 -7.94 10.36 10.31
CA PHE A 166 -9.28 9.81 10.18
C PHE A 166 -9.78 9.34 11.55
N GLU A 167 -10.88 9.92 12.02
CA GLU A 167 -11.44 9.63 13.35
C GLU A 167 -11.90 8.17 13.50
N SER A 168 -11.86 7.67 14.73
CA SER A 168 -12.24 6.30 15.03
C SER A 168 -13.74 6.06 14.83
N ILE A 169 -14.19 5.10 13.99
CA ILE A 169 -15.55 4.53 14.01
C ILE A 169 -15.65 3.34 14.95
N TYR A 170 -14.53 2.82 15.44
CA TYR A 170 -14.54 1.97 16.63
C TYR A 170 -14.79 2.92 17.79
N LEU A 171 -16.07 3.18 18.06
CA LEU A 171 -16.48 3.63 19.37
C LEU A 171 -15.97 2.56 20.33
N GLU A 172 -14.94 2.88 21.11
CA GLU A 172 -14.80 2.20 22.39
C GLU A 172 -16.15 2.44 23.07
N GLU A 173 -16.96 1.39 23.22
CA GLU A 173 -17.98 1.41 24.25
C GLU A 173 -17.19 1.63 25.54
N GLU A 174 -17.06 2.90 25.96
CA GLU A 174 -16.74 3.21 27.34
C GLU A 174 -17.79 2.45 28.15
N GLU A 175 -17.42 1.29 28.69
CA GLU A 175 -18.14 0.70 29.81
C GLU A 175 -18.09 1.75 30.92
N GLU A 176 -19.10 2.62 30.96
CA GLU A 176 -19.44 3.40 32.13
C GLU A 176 -19.74 2.38 33.23
N TRP A 177 -18.73 2.08 34.05
CA TRP A 177 -18.95 1.45 35.35
C TRP A 177 -19.69 2.49 36.19
N GLU A 178 -21.03 2.43 36.20
CA GLU A 178 -21.84 3.14 37.17
C GLU A 178 -21.50 2.61 38.58
N ASP A 179 -20.96 3.49 39.43
CA ASP A 179 -20.71 3.27 40.87
C ASP A 179 -22.01 2.99 41.67
#